data_AF-A0A7C8R844-F1
#
_entry.id   AF-A0A7C8R844-F1
#
_cell.length_a   1.000
_cell.length_b   1.000
_cell.length_c   1.000
_cell.angle_alpha   90.00
_cell.angle_beta   90.00
_cell.angle_gamma   90.00
#
_symmetry.space_group_name_H-M   'P 1'
#
loop_
_entity.id
_entity.type
_entity.pdbx_description
1 polymer ?
#
loop_
_entity_poly.entity_id
_entity_poly.type
_entity_poly.pdbx_seq_one_letter_code
_entity_poly.pdbx_strand_id
1 'polypeptide(L)'
;MTSSSSDSDKKPQKPRVNIDLSHNKSIPHPPPTEEAAHREINITVGRDKRVTTLRSDEGALAEFPYFRARIASIRYGLHDATIINLTFEDIDPEGGTQVWNWMHGTTVKECLETKGEFGLQFRIHAMYLAAVEWKLEHLRKKLLEACREMLKSRIFGDLHGFVKMMTHIYSISPQEDQGDISGTINYAVKYYPVNTYGQHQRCPHTNPTVLLA
;
A
#
# COMPACT_ATOMS: atom_id res chain seq x y z
N MET A 1 21.30 65.51 61.56
CA MET A 1 21.24 65.24 60.11
C MET A 1 20.81 63.78 59.96
N THR A 2 19.73 63.56 59.18
CA THR A 2 19.25 62.33 58.50
C THR A 2 20.11 61.06 58.68
N SER A 3 19.60 59.83 58.88
CA SER A 3 18.34 59.20 58.47
C SER A 3 18.30 57.74 59.00
N SER A 4 17.08 57.20 59.07
CA SER A 4 16.65 55.87 59.52
C SER A 4 16.98 54.68 58.60
N SER A 5 16.68 53.46 59.11
CA SER A 5 16.22 52.26 58.39
C SER A 5 17.29 51.39 57.68
N SER A 6 17.18 50.06 57.56
CA SER A 6 16.21 49.05 57.99
C SER A 6 16.87 47.67 57.85
N ASP A 7 16.45 46.72 58.69
CA ASP A 7 16.49 45.27 58.47
C ASP A 7 15.99 44.90 57.06
N SER A 8 16.62 43.91 56.38
CA SER A 8 15.96 42.94 55.48
C SER A 8 16.92 41.91 54.88
N ASP A 9 16.56 40.64 55.11
CA ASP A 9 16.58 39.49 54.20
C ASP A 9 17.90 38.87 53.70
N LYS A 10 18.26 37.78 54.40
CA LYS A 10 19.07 36.67 53.88
C LYS A 10 18.39 36.00 52.68
N LYS A 11 18.98 36.16 51.48
CA LYS A 11 18.79 35.22 50.36
C LYS A 11 19.72 33.99 50.53
N PRO A 12 19.24 32.75 50.39
CA PRO A 12 20.13 31.59 50.29
C PRO A 12 20.72 31.52 48.88
N GLN A 13 22.04 31.62 48.75
CA GLN A 13 22.77 31.30 47.53
C GLN A 13 22.67 29.78 47.26
N LYS A 14 22.07 29.40 46.14
CA LYS A 14 22.15 28.02 45.59
C LYS A 14 23.62 27.66 45.36
N PRO A 15 24.09 26.46 45.74
CA PRO A 15 25.41 26.00 45.34
C PRO A 15 25.42 25.73 43.82
N ARG A 16 26.37 26.37 43.10
CA ARG A 16 26.70 26.02 41.72
C ARG A 16 27.43 24.68 41.73
N VAL A 17 26.79 23.63 41.22
CA VAL A 17 27.44 22.35 40.94
C VAL A 17 28.21 22.51 39.64
N ASN A 18 29.54 22.60 39.70
CA ASN A 18 30.40 22.40 38.55
C ASN A 18 30.42 20.91 38.23
N ILE A 19 29.74 20.49 37.16
CA ILE A 19 29.91 19.14 36.61
C ILE A 19 31.05 19.21 35.61
N ASP A 20 32.17 18.62 35.98
CA ASP A 20 33.31 18.35 35.12
C ASP A 20 32.89 17.31 34.06
N LEU A 21 32.86 17.72 32.79
CA LEU A 21 32.52 16.87 31.63
C LEU A 21 33.81 16.37 30.95
N SER A 22 34.78 15.89 31.73
CA SER A 22 35.97 15.24 31.20
C SER A 22 35.87 13.72 31.36
N HIS A 23 36.07 13.02 30.23
CA HIS A 23 36.09 11.57 30.03
C HIS A 23 34.75 10.90 29.67
N ASN A 24 34.27 11.23 28.47
CA ASN A 24 33.42 10.33 27.70
C ASN A 24 34.24 9.09 27.29
N LYS A 25 34.33 8.08 28.17
CA LYS A 25 34.81 6.75 27.79
C LYS A 25 33.74 6.15 26.88
N SER A 26 33.96 6.18 25.58
CA SER A 26 33.17 5.44 24.60
C SER A 26 33.08 3.98 25.04
N ILE A 27 31.89 3.55 25.42
CA ILE A 27 31.58 2.13 25.64
C ILE A 27 31.81 1.45 24.28
N PRO A 28 32.68 0.44 24.17
CA PRO A 28 32.79 -0.31 22.94
C PRO A 28 31.45 -0.99 22.70
N HIS A 29 30.74 -0.57 21.66
CA HIS A 29 29.64 -1.37 21.15
C HIS A 29 30.25 -2.70 20.66
N PRO A 30 29.73 -3.86 21.08
CA PRO A 30 30.15 -5.11 20.46
C PRO A 30 29.88 -5.01 18.95
N PRO A 31 30.75 -5.59 18.09
CA PRO A 31 30.47 -5.62 16.67
C PRO A 31 29.10 -6.30 16.49
N PRO A 32 28.28 -5.86 15.51
CA PRO A 32 27.03 -6.56 15.22
C PRO A 32 27.40 -8.02 14.93
N THR A 33 26.96 -8.93 15.80
CA THR A 33 27.07 -10.36 15.52
C THR A 33 26.26 -10.64 14.26
N GLU A 34 26.75 -11.56 13.43
CA GLU A 34 26.09 -12.10 12.24
C GLU A 34 24.69 -12.73 12.52
N GLU A 35 24.19 -12.62 13.75
CA GLU A 35 22.87 -13.00 14.27
C GLU A 35 21.74 -12.00 13.97
N ALA A 36 21.98 -10.97 13.15
CA ALA A 36 20.90 -10.46 12.30
C ALA A 36 20.59 -11.49 11.19
N ALA A 37 20.44 -12.76 11.56
CA ALA A 37 20.01 -13.84 10.68
C ALA A 37 18.71 -13.39 10.03
N HIS A 38 18.70 -13.38 8.70
CA HIS A 38 17.59 -13.01 7.82
C HIS A 38 16.23 -13.36 8.45
N ARG A 39 15.58 -12.36 9.05
CA ARG A 39 14.28 -12.53 9.68
C ARG A 39 13.26 -12.57 8.56
N GLU A 40 12.76 -13.75 8.28
CA GLU A 40 11.86 -14.01 7.16
C GLU A 40 10.42 -13.70 7.57
N ILE A 41 9.71 -13.01 6.67
CA ILE A 41 8.28 -12.79 6.78
C ILE A 41 7.59 -13.53 5.64
N ASN A 42 6.69 -14.44 6.00
CA ASN A 42 5.77 -15.07 5.08
C ASN A 42 4.45 -14.33 5.08
N ILE A 43 4.04 -13.81 3.93
CA ILE A 43 2.74 -13.20 3.72
C ILE A 43 1.87 -14.19 2.95
N THR A 44 0.89 -14.78 3.62
CA THR A 44 -0.10 -15.64 3.00
C THR A 44 -1.33 -14.80 2.65
N VAL A 45 -1.61 -14.66 1.37
CA VAL A 45 -2.84 -14.04 0.84
C VAL A 45 -3.74 -15.14 0.31
N GLY A 46 -5.03 -15.06 0.60
CA GLY A 46 -5.99 -16.04 0.13
C GLY A 46 -7.38 -15.46 -0.04
N ARG A 47 -8.14 -16.01 -0.98
CA ARG A 47 -9.57 -15.74 -1.17
C ARG A 47 -10.21 -16.89 -1.93
N ASP A 48 -11.42 -17.30 -1.54
CA ASP A 48 -12.22 -18.30 -2.26
C ASP A 48 -11.44 -19.62 -2.51
N LYS A 49 -10.74 -20.12 -1.48
CA LYS A 49 -9.87 -21.32 -1.47
C LYS A 49 -8.57 -21.21 -2.26
N ARG A 50 -8.32 -20.10 -2.98
CA ARG A 50 -7.03 -19.84 -3.61
C ARG A 50 -6.12 -19.16 -2.60
N VAL A 51 -4.87 -19.61 -2.52
CA VAL A 51 -3.89 -19.11 -1.56
C VAL A 51 -2.52 -19.03 -2.23
N THR A 52 -1.79 -17.95 -1.94
CA THR A 52 -0.38 -17.79 -2.30
C THR A 52 0.40 -17.29 -1.09
N THR A 53 1.59 -17.84 -0.88
CA THR A 53 2.53 -17.35 0.14
C THR A 53 3.68 -16.61 -0.54
N LEU A 54 3.90 -15.38 -0.11
CA LEU A 54 4.93 -14.47 -0.58
C LEU A 54 5.98 -14.35 0.52
N ARG A 55 7.26 -14.31 0.15
CA ARG A 55 8.37 -14.23 1.11
C ARG A 55 9.04 -12.88 1.03
N SER A 56 9.42 -12.32 2.17
CA SER A 56 10.13 -11.04 2.22
C SER A 56 11.03 -11.01 3.45
N ASP A 57 12.12 -10.26 3.38
CA ASP A 57 12.91 -9.93 4.55
C ASP A 57 12.16 -8.89 5.40
N GLU A 58 12.22 -9.05 6.72
CA GLU A 58 11.58 -8.11 7.65
C GLU A 58 12.02 -6.66 7.41
N GLY A 59 13.31 -6.43 7.10
CA GLY A 59 13.83 -5.10 6.84
C GLY A 59 13.14 -4.41 5.66
N ALA A 60 12.99 -5.12 4.55
CA ALA A 60 12.32 -4.60 3.36
C ALA A 60 10.84 -4.34 3.63
N LEU A 61 10.15 -5.27 4.30
CA LEU A 61 8.73 -5.14 4.58
C LEU A 61 8.44 -4.06 5.65
N ALA A 62 9.36 -3.83 6.58
CA ALA A 62 9.25 -2.81 7.61
C ALA A 62 9.41 -1.37 7.09
N GLU A 63 9.80 -1.15 5.83
CA GLU A 63 9.73 0.17 5.20
C GLU A 63 8.28 0.68 5.12
N PHE A 64 7.32 -0.25 5.06
CA PHE A 64 5.89 0.05 4.98
C PHE A 64 5.26 0.15 6.38
N PRO A 65 4.68 1.31 6.77
CA PRO A 65 4.22 1.54 8.14
C PRO A 65 3.21 0.51 8.68
N TYR A 66 2.28 0.05 7.84
CA TYR A 66 1.31 -0.97 8.20
C TYR A 66 1.99 -2.27 8.63
N PHE A 67 2.89 -2.78 7.80
CA PHE A 67 3.60 -4.02 8.08
C PHE A 67 4.58 -3.88 9.24
N ARG A 68 5.29 -2.76 9.34
CA ARG A 68 6.15 -2.46 10.51
C ARG A 68 5.38 -2.60 11.82
N ALA A 69 4.21 -1.99 11.91
CA ALA A 69 3.36 -2.07 13.10
C ALA A 69 2.86 -3.49 13.35
N ARG A 70 2.46 -4.21 12.29
CA ARG A 70 1.98 -5.59 12.41
C ARG A 70 3.06 -6.56 12.88
N ILE A 71 4.27 -6.46 12.32
CA ILE A 71 5.44 -7.26 12.70
C ILE A 71 5.83 -6.95 14.15
N ALA A 72 5.92 -5.67 14.53
CA ALA A 72 6.26 -5.27 15.90
C ALA A 72 5.27 -5.82 16.93
N SER A 73 3.96 -5.80 16.60
CA SER A 73 2.91 -6.37 17.46
C SER A 73 3.08 -7.87 17.68
N ILE A 74 3.41 -8.63 16.63
CA ILE A 74 3.67 -10.08 16.73
C ILE A 74 4.95 -10.35 17.54
N ARG A 75 6.01 -9.58 17.29
CA ARG A 75 7.30 -9.73 17.99
C ARG A 75 7.19 -9.49 19.49
N TYR A 76 6.26 -8.65 19.94
CA TYR A 76 6.02 -8.46 21.38
C TYR A 76 5.64 -9.77 22.09
N GLY A 77 5.00 -10.71 21.39
CA GLY A 77 4.67 -12.04 21.93
C GLY A 77 5.66 -13.15 21.56
N LEU A 78 6.58 -12.89 20.62
CA LEU A 78 7.45 -13.90 19.99
C LEU A 78 8.84 -13.31 19.67
N HIS A 79 9.56 -12.88 20.70
CA HIS A 79 10.84 -12.17 20.54
C HIS A 79 11.89 -12.95 19.74
N ASP A 80 11.95 -14.26 19.90
CA ASP A 80 12.97 -15.14 19.28
C ASP A 80 12.52 -15.77 17.95
N ALA A 81 11.33 -15.42 17.44
CA ALA A 81 10.86 -15.97 16.17
C ALA A 81 11.71 -15.45 14.99
N THR A 82 12.35 -16.39 14.29
CA THR A 82 13.11 -16.16 13.06
C THR A 82 12.20 -16.00 11.85
N ILE A 83 11.01 -16.60 11.89
CA ILE A 83 9.99 -16.53 10.84
C ILE A 83 8.69 -16.00 11.43
N ILE A 84 8.09 -14.99 10.79
CA ILE A 84 6.75 -14.49 11.12
C ILE A 84 5.82 -14.76 9.96
N ASN A 85 4.65 -15.33 10.25
CA ASN A 85 3.60 -15.55 9.26
C ASN A 85 2.50 -14.50 9.42
N LEU A 86 2.23 -13.75 8.37
CA LEU A 86 1.10 -12.84 8.22
C LEU A 86 0.08 -13.50 7.30
N THR A 87 -1.19 -13.55 7.69
CA THR A 87 -2.26 -14.16 6.89
C THR A 87 -3.36 -13.14 6.61
N PHE A 88 -3.80 -13.07 5.35
CA PHE A 88 -4.84 -12.17 4.85
C PHE A 88 -5.84 -12.97 4.01
N GLU A 89 -7.01 -13.28 4.60
CA GLU A 89 -8.01 -14.21 4.05
C GLU A 89 -9.01 -13.57 3.06
N ASP A 90 -8.97 -12.25 2.93
CA ASP A 90 -9.87 -11.48 2.05
C ASP A 90 -9.13 -10.83 0.86
N ILE A 91 -7.83 -11.10 0.72
CA ILE A 91 -7.01 -10.58 -0.37
C ILE A 91 -6.89 -11.61 -1.47
N ASP A 92 -7.36 -11.24 -2.67
CA ASP A 92 -7.18 -12.06 -3.86
C ASP A 92 -5.68 -12.32 -4.10
N PRO A 93 -5.25 -13.57 -4.30
CA PRO A 93 -3.83 -13.91 -4.44
C PRO A 93 -3.13 -13.17 -5.57
N GLU A 94 -3.77 -12.98 -6.73
CA GLU A 94 -3.19 -12.24 -7.85
C GLU A 94 -3.01 -10.76 -7.47
N GLY A 95 -4.04 -10.14 -6.88
CA GLY A 95 -3.94 -8.78 -6.36
C GLY A 95 -2.81 -8.60 -5.35
N GLY A 96 -2.75 -9.50 -4.36
CA GLY A 96 -1.72 -9.49 -3.32
C GLY A 96 -0.30 -9.66 -3.88
N THR A 97 -0.10 -10.60 -4.81
CA THR A 97 1.18 -10.82 -5.50
C THR A 97 1.62 -9.59 -6.27
N GLN A 98 0.72 -8.94 -7.01
CA GLN A 98 1.07 -7.77 -7.80
C GLN A 98 1.39 -6.55 -6.94
N VAL A 99 0.69 -6.36 -5.81
CA VAL A 99 1.06 -5.33 -4.82
C VAL A 99 2.40 -5.66 -4.18
N TRP A 100 2.68 -6.92 -3.87
CA TRP A 100 3.98 -7.34 -3.35
C TRP A 100 5.12 -7.09 -4.36
N ASN A 101 4.93 -7.40 -5.65
CA ASN A 101 5.88 -7.07 -6.71
C ASN A 101 6.17 -5.56 -6.75
N TRP A 102 5.10 -4.75 -6.65
CA TRP A 102 5.23 -3.29 -6.60
C TRP A 102 6.03 -2.81 -5.40
N MET A 103 5.81 -3.40 -4.22
CA MET A 103 6.57 -3.09 -3.00
C MET A 103 8.07 -3.42 -3.16
N HIS A 104 8.41 -4.37 -4.04
CA HIS A 104 9.79 -4.78 -4.33
C HIS A 104 10.33 -4.17 -5.64
N GLY A 105 9.74 -3.07 -6.11
CA GLY A 105 10.31 -2.22 -7.16
C GLY A 105 9.67 -2.34 -8.54
N THR A 106 8.69 -3.24 -8.73
CA THR A 106 7.93 -3.29 -9.99
C THR A 106 7.05 -2.04 -10.15
N THR A 107 6.92 -1.53 -11.37
CA THR A 107 6.03 -0.40 -11.64
C THR A 107 4.56 -0.83 -11.71
N VAL A 108 3.63 0.10 -11.47
CA VAL A 108 2.18 -0.18 -11.63
C VAL A 108 1.87 -0.64 -13.05
N LYS A 109 2.53 -0.05 -14.07
CA LYS A 109 2.35 -0.44 -15.46
C LYS A 109 2.70 -1.91 -15.68
N GLU A 110 3.86 -2.36 -15.21
CA GLU A 110 4.30 -3.76 -15.36
C GLU A 110 3.36 -4.74 -14.61
N CYS A 111 2.91 -4.38 -13.40
CA CYS A 111 1.92 -5.17 -12.67
C CYS A 111 0.61 -5.32 -13.49
N LEU A 112 0.17 -4.27 -14.17
CA LEU A 112 -1.06 -4.26 -14.98
C LEU A 112 -0.89 -4.92 -16.36
N GLU A 113 0.31 -4.93 -16.94
CA GLU A 113 0.62 -5.57 -18.23
C GLU A 113 0.88 -7.08 -18.11
N THR A 114 1.10 -7.58 -16.89
CA THR A 114 1.29 -9.02 -16.65
C THR A 114 0.16 -9.84 -17.27
N LYS A 115 0.45 -11.02 -17.84
CA LYS A 115 -0.62 -11.93 -18.28
C LYS A 115 -1.03 -12.77 -17.07
N GLY A 116 -2.29 -12.68 -16.67
CA GLY A 116 -2.83 -13.44 -15.53
C GLY A 116 -4.11 -14.15 -15.91
N GLU A 117 -4.66 -14.93 -14.98
CA GLU A 117 -5.93 -15.66 -15.17
C GLU A 117 -7.12 -14.71 -15.41
N PHE A 118 -7.02 -13.46 -14.94
CA PHE A 118 -8.06 -12.45 -15.07
C PHE A 118 -7.74 -11.32 -16.05
N GLY A 119 -8.81 -10.72 -16.57
CA GLY A 119 -8.73 -9.46 -17.31
C GLY A 119 -8.25 -8.29 -16.44
N LEU A 120 -7.69 -7.28 -17.11
CA LEU A 120 -7.10 -6.06 -16.54
C LEU A 120 -7.93 -5.42 -15.40
N GLN A 121 -9.25 -5.33 -15.57
CA GLN A 121 -10.15 -4.72 -14.57
C GLN A 121 -10.14 -5.47 -13.23
N PHE A 122 -10.22 -6.80 -13.26
CA PHE A 122 -10.18 -7.60 -12.05
C PHE A 122 -8.85 -7.44 -11.31
N ARG A 123 -7.74 -7.32 -12.05
CA ARG A 123 -6.42 -7.10 -11.44
C ARG A 123 -6.33 -5.73 -10.78
N ILE A 124 -6.76 -4.67 -11.45
CA ILE A 124 -6.80 -3.31 -10.87
C ILE A 124 -7.60 -3.33 -9.56
N HIS A 125 -8.78 -3.93 -9.60
CA HIS A 125 -9.66 -4.05 -8.44
C HIS A 125 -9.01 -4.82 -7.28
N ALA A 126 -8.41 -5.99 -7.58
CA ALA A 126 -7.74 -6.83 -6.59
C ALA A 126 -6.54 -6.12 -5.96
N MET A 127 -5.72 -5.44 -6.77
CA MET A 127 -4.60 -4.63 -6.28
C MET A 127 -5.08 -3.46 -5.42
N TYR A 128 -6.17 -2.79 -5.81
CA TYR A 128 -6.70 -1.66 -5.05
C TYR A 128 -7.21 -2.11 -3.68
N LEU A 129 -7.92 -3.25 -3.59
CA LEU A 129 -8.34 -3.85 -2.32
C LEU A 129 -7.14 -4.14 -1.40
N ALA A 130 -6.10 -4.79 -1.92
CA ALA A 130 -4.88 -5.04 -1.16
C ALA A 130 -4.20 -3.74 -0.69
N ALA A 131 -4.18 -2.71 -1.55
CA ALA A 131 -3.62 -1.40 -1.20
C ALA A 131 -4.44 -0.65 -0.15
N VAL A 132 -5.76 -0.84 -0.08
CA VAL A 132 -6.60 -0.34 1.01
C VAL A 132 -6.25 -1.07 2.31
N GLU A 133 -6.27 -2.40 2.29
CA GLU A 133 -6.01 -3.24 3.47
C GLU A 133 -4.62 -2.98 4.08
N TRP A 134 -3.60 -2.92 3.23
CA TRP A 134 -2.21 -2.67 3.64
C TRP A 134 -1.86 -1.19 3.79
N LYS A 135 -2.87 -0.30 3.70
CA LYS A 135 -2.73 1.16 3.88
C LYS A 135 -1.68 1.80 2.97
N LEU A 136 -1.57 1.33 1.72
CA LEU A 136 -0.63 1.80 0.71
C LEU A 136 -1.21 2.97 -0.11
N GLU A 137 -1.33 4.14 0.52
CA GLU A 137 -1.94 5.33 -0.08
C GLU A 137 -1.32 5.72 -1.44
N HIS A 138 0.02 5.69 -1.53
CA HIS A 138 0.73 6.03 -2.76
C HIS A 138 0.39 5.06 -3.91
N LEU A 139 0.23 3.77 -3.62
CA LEU A 139 -0.20 2.78 -4.61
C LEU A 139 -1.65 3.01 -5.03
N ARG A 140 -2.56 3.30 -4.09
CA ARG A 140 -3.97 3.62 -4.41
C ARG A 140 -4.06 4.77 -5.41
N LYS A 141 -3.36 5.88 -5.15
CA LYS A 141 -3.31 7.04 -6.05
C LYS A 141 -2.76 6.69 -7.43
N LYS A 142 -1.68 5.91 -7.50
CA LYS A 142 -1.10 5.46 -8.78
C LYS A 142 -2.04 4.54 -9.56
N LEU A 143 -2.80 3.66 -8.89
CA LEU A 143 -3.79 2.80 -9.54
C LEU A 143 -4.94 3.62 -10.13
N LEU A 144 -5.43 4.64 -9.39
CA LEU A 144 -6.47 5.54 -9.90
C LEU A 144 -5.98 6.41 -11.06
N GLU A 145 -4.74 6.89 -11.00
CA GLU A 145 -4.08 7.56 -12.11
C GLU A 145 -3.99 6.66 -13.35
N ALA A 146 -3.53 5.42 -13.19
CA ALA A 146 -3.48 4.45 -14.27
C ALA A 146 -4.88 4.21 -14.88
N CYS A 147 -5.92 4.11 -14.05
CA CYS A 147 -7.30 4.00 -14.53
C CYS A 147 -7.72 5.19 -15.41
N ARG A 148 -7.39 6.41 -15.00
CA ARG A 148 -7.68 7.63 -15.76
C ARG A 148 -6.95 7.65 -17.10
N GLU A 149 -5.67 7.31 -17.11
CA GLU A 149 -4.88 7.30 -18.34
C GLU A 149 -5.36 6.20 -19.30
N MET A 150 -5.61 4.99 -18.80
CA MET A 150 -6.17 3.91 -19.62
C MET A 150 -7.55 4.24 -20.20
N LEU A 151 -8.38 4.98 -19.46
CA LEU A 151 -9.67 5.48 -19.92
C LEU A 151 -9.52 6.53 -21.04
N LYS A 152 -8.58 7.48 -20.91
CA LYS A 152 -8.28 8.47 -21.95
C LYS A 152 -7.71 7.81 -23.21
N SER A 153 -6.84 6.81 -23.04
CA SER A 153 -6.20 6.07 -24.12
C SER A 153 -7.09 4.99 -24.75
N ARG A 154 -8.35 4.84 -24.31
CA ARG A 154 -9.31 3.84 -24.83
C ARG A 154 -8.81 2.40 -24.74
N ILE A 155 -7.99 2.10 -23.74
CA ILE A 155 -7.43 0.76 -23.52
C ILE A 155 -8.51 -0.18 -22.97
N PHE A 156 -9.50 0.34 -22.25
CA PHE A 156 -10.63 -0.47 -21.78
C PHE A 156 -11.57 -0.85 -22.92
N GLY A 157 -11.47 -2.09 -23.39
CA GLY A 157 -12.37 -2.66 -24.40
C GLY A 157 -13.80 -2.87 -23.90
N ASP A 158 -13.98 -3.11 -22.60
CA ASP A 158 -15.28 -3.18 -21.93
C ASP A 158 -15.43 -2.02 -20.94
N LEU A 159 -16.03 -0.92 -21.38
CA LEU A 159 -16.22 0.22 -20.52
C LEU A 159 -17.29 -0.02 -19.44
N HIS A 160 -18.24 -0.94 -19.64
CA HIS A 160 -19.28 -1.21 -18.65
C HIS A 160 -18.68 -1.91 -17.44
N GLY A 161 -17.83 -2.93 -17.70
CA GLY A 161 -17.00 -3.57 -16.68
C GLY A 161 -16.12 -2.56 -15.95
N PHE A 162 -15.52 -1.60 -16.66
CA PHE A 162 -14.73 -0.53 -16.04
C PHE A 162 -15.55 0.34 -15.09
N VAL A 163 -16.71 0.84 -15.52
CA VAL A 163 -17.58 1.66 -14.67
C VAL A 163 -18.04 0.87 -13.45
N LYS A 164 -18.49 -0.38 -13.63
CA LYS A 164 -18.91 -1.25 -12.53
C LYS A 164 -17.78 -1.48 -11.52
N MET A 165 -16.56 -1.74 -12.01
CA MET A 165 -15.36 -1.86 -11.18
C MET A 165 -15.09 -0.57 -10.40
N MET A 166 -15.09 0.59 -11.07
CA MET A 166 -14.83 1.87 -10.43
C MET A 166 -15.91 2.24 -9.39
N THR A 167 -17.18 1.91 -9.65
CA THR A 167 -18.26 2.08 -8.67
C THR A 167 -18.06 1.21 -7.44
N HIS A 168 -17.59 -0.03 -7.61
CA HIS A 168 -17.27 -0.86 -6.46
C HIS A 168 -16.06 -0.32 -5.69
N ILE A 169 -15.01 0.12 -6.38
CA ILE A 169 -13.86 0.81 -5.77
C ILE A 169 -14.35 2.02 -4.95
N TYR A 170 -15.21 2.87 -5.51
CA TYR A 170 -15.80 4.01 -4.78
C TYR A 170 -16.40 3.62 -3.43
N SER A 171 -17.16 2.52 -3.36
CA SER A 171 -17.84 2.10 -2.13
C SER A 171 -16.90 1.60 -1.02
N ILE A 172 -15.70 1.14 -1.37
CA ILE A 172 -14.70 0.62 -0.42
C ILE A 172 -13.58 1.63 -0.15
N SER A 173 -13.54 2.72 -0.93
CA SER A 173 -12.47 3.70 -0.87
C SER A 173 -12.61 4.65 0.32
N PRO A 174 -11.48 5.04 0.94
CA PRO A 174 -11.42 6.19 1.84
C PRO A 174 -11.98 7.47 1.17
N GLN A 175 -12.49 8.40 1.98
CA GLN A 175 -13.15 9.62 1.49
C GLN A 175 -12.25 10.46 0.59
N GLU A 176 -10.94 10.50 0.85
CA GLU A 176 -9.98 11.25 0.05
C GLU A 176 -9.85 10.75 -1.39
N ASP A 177 -10.11 9.47 -1.65
CA ASP A 177 -10.01 8.86 -2.98
C ASP A 177 -11.32 9.02 -3.78
N GLN A 178 -12.46 9.22 -3.09
CA GLN A 178 -13.80 9.24 -3.69
C GLN A 178 -14.00 10.35 -4.74
N GLY A 179 -13.38 11.52 -4.55
CA GLY A 179 -13.42 12.62 -5.53
C GLY A 179 -12.81 12.21 -6.87
N ASP A 180 -11.64 11.58 -6.84
CA ASP A 180 -10.92 11.11 -8.03
C ASP A 180 -11.69 9.99 -8.74
N ILE A 181 -12.27 9.07 -7.97
CA ILE A 181 -13.04 7.95 -8.51
C ILE A 181 -14.33 8.44 -9.17
N SER A 182 -15.10 9.29 -8.48
CA SER A 182 -16.34 9.86 -9.02
C SER A 182 -16.08 10.70 -10.28
N GLY A 183 -15.02 11.51 -10.30
CA GLY A 183 -14.60 12.25 -11.50
C GLY A 183 -14.27 11.33 -12.68
N THR A 184 -13.61 10.20 -12.41
CA THR A 184 -13.27 9.20 -13.44
C THR A 184 -14.51 8.49 -13.99
N ILE A 185 -15.45 8.10 -13.13
CA ILE A 185 -16.74 7.52 -13.54
C ILE A 185 -17.53 8.51 -14.39
N ASN A 186 -17.66 9.76 -13.93
CA ASN A 186 -18.39 10.80 -14.65
C ASN A 186 -17.76 11.10 -16.02
N TYR A 187 -16.42 11.07 -16.12
CA TYR A 187 -15.72 11.18 -17.39
C TYR A 187 -16.08 10.01 -18.31
N ALA A 188 -16.01 8.76 -17.82
CA ALA A 188 -16.35 7.58 -18.62
C ALA A 188 -17.79 7.67 -19.17
N VAL A 189 -18.77 7.98 -18.30
CA VAL A 189 -20.19 8.07 -18.69
C VAL A 189 -20.44 9.20 -19.69
N LYS A 190 -19.79 10.37 -19.51
CA LYS A 190 -20.00 11.53 -20.37
C LYS A 190 -19.45 11.33 -21.78
N TYR A 191 -18.28 10.70 -21.91
CA TYR A 191 -17.56 10.62 -23.19
C TYR A 191 -17.76 9.31 -23.95
N TYR A 192 -18.42 8.33 -23.32
CA TYR A 192 -18.68 7.01 -23.91
C TYR A 192 -20.12 6.56 -23.54
N PRO A 193 -21.12 7.04 -24.28
CA PRO A 193 -22.53 6.81 -23.96
C PRO A 193 -22.93 5.34 -24.12
N VAL A 194 -24.04 4.96 -23.46
CA VAL A 194 -24.42 3.55 -23.21
C VAL A 194 -24.47 2.64 -24.44
N ASN A 195 -24.71 3.25 -25.60
CA ASN A 195 -24.84 2.59 -26.88
C ASN A 195 -23.52 1.96 -27.38
N THR A 196 -22.36 2.34 -26.82
CA THR A 196 -21.05 1.72 -27.13
C THR A 196 -20.72 0.53 -26.24
N TYR A 197 -21.38 0.34 -25.09
CA TYR A 197 -21.12 -0.79 -24.18
C TYR A 197 -21.47 -2.16 -24.79
N GLY A 198 -22.39 -2.20 -25.75
CA GLY A 198 -22.81 -3.43 -26.43
C GLY A 198 -22.12 -3.70 -27.79
N GLN A 199 -21.32 -2.77 -28.31
CA GLN A 199 -20.76 -2.91 -29.67
C GLN A 199 -19.33 -3.47 -29.73
N HIS A 200 -18.59 -3.51 -28.61
CA HIS A 200 -17.24 -4.08 -28.57
C HIS A 200 -17.16 -5.60 -28.34
N GLN A 201 -18.30 -6.32 -28.37
CA GLN A 201 -18.31 -7.79 -28.46
C GLN A 201 -18.07 -8.33 -29.88
N ARG A 202 -17.89 -7.48 -30.89
CA ARG A 202 -17.40 -7.94 -32.20
C ARG A 202 -15.88 -7.84 -32.27
N CYS A 203 -15.22 -8.92 -31.86
CA CYS A 203 -13.83 -9.15 -32.24
C CYS A 203 -13.68 -9.02 -33.78
N PRO A 204 -12.62 -8.39 -34.32
CA PRO A 204 -12.41 -8.28 -35.77
C PRO A 204 -12.07 -9.60 -36.49
N HIS A 205 -12.18 -10.76 -35.86
CA HIS A 205 -11.65 -12.03 -36.39
C HIS A 205 -12.64 -13.19 -36.51
N THR A 206 -13.94 -12.93 -36.48
CA THR A 206 -14.92 -13.92 -36.95
C THR A 206 -15.74 -13.31 -38.07
N ASN A 207 -15.21 -13.44 -39.30
CA ASN A 207 -16.04 -13.44 -40.49
C ASN A 207 -17.05 -14.59 -40.33
N PRO A 208 -18.38 -14.35 -40.37
CA PRO A 208 -19.28 -15.37 -40.83
C PRO A 208 -19.04 -15.48 -42.34
N THR A 209 -18.23 -16.47 -42.72
CA THR A 209 -18.19 -16.97 -44.09
C THR A 209 -19.63 -17.29 -44.51
N VAL A 210 -20.00 -16.73 -45.65
CA VAL A 210 -21.17 -17.04 -46.47
C VAL A 210 -21.68 -18.47 -46.33
N LEU A 211 -22.99 -18.61 -46.09
CA LEU A 211 -23.91 -19.68 -46.54
C LEU A 211 -25.30 -19.05 -46.35
N LEU A 212 -25.98 -18.43 -47.32
CA LEU A 212 -26.50 -18.97 -48.58
C LEU A 212 -27.00 -20.42 -48.46
N ALA A 213 -28.22 -20.56 -47.92
CA ALA A 213 -29.32 -21.36 -48.48
C ALA A 213 -30.62 -20.98 -47.74
#